data_AF-A0A7L2IHQ6-F1
#
_entry.id   AF-A0A7L2IHQ6-F1
#
_cell.length_a   1.000
_cell.length_b   1.000
_cell.length_c   1.000
_cell.angle_alpha   90.00
_cell.angle_beta   90.00
_cell.angle_gamma   90.00
#
_symmetry.space_group_name_H-M   'P 1'
#
loop_
_entity.id
_entity.type
_entity.pdbx_description
1 polymer ?
#
loop_
_entity_poly.entity_id
_entity_poly.type
_entity_poly.pdbx_seq_one_letter_code
_entity_poly.pdbx_strand_id
1 'polypeptide(L)'
;EVNNEAIRMIAARLVAIGDRFDQEIKARVVNDLVQHFQNANLPREDLIQRVSEAVFGLLQAMPPDMEQEEAMLVLVMVLTKKIVNTVPSLLQRVFSTTVIYINQQLHNYIARMVSAVQQ
;
A
#
# COMPACT_ATOMS: atom_id res chain seq x y z
N GLU A 1 -6.44 -18.87 -19.96
CA GLU A 1 -5.28 -18.01 -20.32
C GLU A 1 -5.39 -16.74 -19.49
N VAL A 2 -4.27 -16.08 -19.17
CA VAL A 2 -4.30 -14.82 -18.43
C VAL A 2 -4.71 -13.70 -19.38
N ASN A 3 -5.75 -12.95 -19.05
CA ASN A 3 -6.21 -11.83 -19.86
C ASN A 3 -5.25 -10.65 -19.73
N ASN A 4 -4.30 -10.54 -20.66
CA ASN A 4 -3.29 -9.47 -20.68
C ASN A 4 -3.91 -8.07 -20.75
N GLU A 5 -5.07 -7.92 -21.37
CA GLU A 5 -5.78 -6.63 -21.44
C GLU A 5 -6.37 -6.26 -20.08
N ALA A 6 -6.97 -7.23 -19.37
CA ALA A 6 -7.46 -7.02 -18.01
C ALA A 6 -6.32 -6.60 -17.06
N ILE A 7 -5.13 -7.21 -17.17
CA ILE A 7 -3.96 -6.81 -16.39
C ILE A 7 -3.58 -5.37 -16.67
N ARG A 8 -3.51 -4.96 -17.94
CA ARG A 8 -3.14 -3.60 -18.34
C ARG A 8 -4.14 -2.58 -17.82
N MET A 9 -5.43 -2.88 -17.92
CA MET A 9 -6.50 -2.02 -17.42
C MET A 9 -6.42 -1.85 -15.90
N ILE A 10 -6.21 -2.94 -15.15
CA ILE A 10 -6.01 -2.89 -13.69
C ILE A 10 -4.76 -2.07 -13.36
N ALA A 11 -3.63 -2.34 -14.02
CA ALA A 11 -2.39 -1.62 -13.79
C ALA A 11 -2.55 -0.11 -14.05
N ALA A 12 -3.22 0.28 -15.14
CA ALA A 12 -3.50 1.68 -15.45
C ALA A 12 -4.36 2.34 -14.37
N ARG A 13 -5.39 1.65 -13.86
CA ARG A 13 -6.24 2.14 -12.76
C ARG A 13 -5.44 2.33 -11.47
N LEU A 14 -4.64 1.35 -11.07
CA LEU A 14 -3.81 1.43 -9.87
C LEU A 14 -2.75 2.54 -9.98
N VAL A 15 -2.16 2.74 -11.16
CA VAL A 15 -1.21 3.85 -11.42
C VAL A 15 -1.90 5.19 -11.28
N ALA A 16 -3.08 5.39 -11.89
CA ALA A 16 -3.81 6.65 -11.81
C ALA A 16 -4.17 7.03 -10.36
N ILE A 17 -4.61 6.04 -9.56
CA ILE A 17 -4.87 6.23 -8.12
C ILE A 17 -3.56 6.52 -7.37
N GLY A 18 -2.50 5.79 -7.71
CA GLY A 18 -1.19 5.91 -7.07
C GLY A 18 -0.55 7.28 -7.28
N ASP A 19 -0.63 7.82 -8.49
CA ASP A 19 -0.12 9.15 -8.82
C ASP A 19 -0.86 10.24 -8.04
N ARG A 20 -2.17 10.08 -7.82
CA ARG A 20 -2.95 11.01 -6.99
C ARG A 20 -2.48 10.95 -5.53
N PHE A 21 -2.40 9.75 -4.96
CA PHE A 21 -1.93 9.59 -3.58
C PHE A 21 -0.48 10.04 -3.39
N ASP A 22 0.37 9.88 -4.40
CA ASP A 22 1.76 10.33 -4.34
C ASP A 22 1.85 11.86 -4.13
N GLN A 23 0.89 12.62 -4.66
CA GLN A 23 0.79 14.07 -4.49
C GLN A 23 0.16 14.48 -3.15
N GLU A 24 -0.82 13.71 -2.68
CA GLU A 24 -1.62 14.06 -1.49
C GLU A 24 -0.97 13.62 -0.16
N ILE A 25 -0.18 12.54 -0.18
CA ILE A 25 0.48 12.03 1.04
C ILE A 25 1.53 13.02 1.52
N LYS A 26 1.27 13.60 2.68
CA LYS A 26 2.17 14.55 3.34
C LYS A 26 3.47 13.88 3.78
N ALA A 27 4.59 14.57 3.60
CA ALA A 27 5.92 14.11 4.02
C ALA A 27 5.99 13.69 5.50
N ARG A 28 5.19 14.34 6.37
CA ARG A 28 5.08 13.97 7.79
C ARG A 28 4.68 12.50 7.99
N VAL A 29 3.68 12.01 7.26
CA VAL A 29 3.21 10.62 7.39
C VAL A 29 4.31 9.63 7.00
N VAL A 30 5.06 9.95 5.93
CA VAL A 30 6.19 9.13 5.47
C VAL A 30 7.32 9.14 6.51
N ASN A 31 7.66 10.31 7.04
CA ASN A 31 8.72 10.46 8.04
C ASN A 31 8.39 9.73 9.34
N ASP A 32 7.15 9.80 9.80
CA ASP A 32 6.69 9.08 11.00
C ASP A 32 6.84 7.57 10.81
N LEU A 33 6.45 7.03 9.65
CA LEU A 33 6.66 5.61 9.32
C LEU A 33 8.15 5.25 9.19
N VAL A 34 8.97 6.11 8.57
CA VAL A 34 10.42 5.91 8.48
C VAL A 34 11.02 5.74 9.87
N GLN A 35 10.63 6.58 10.84
CA GLN A 35 11.12 6.45 12.23
C GLN A 35 10.77 5.09 12.85
N HIS A 36 9.54 4.60 12.64
CA HIS A 36 9.15 3.27 13.10
C HIS A 36 9.96 2.15 12.43
N PHE A 37 10.16 2.22 11.11
CA PHE A 37 10.95 1.23 10.37
C PHE A 37 12.45 1.28 10.68
N GLN A 38 12.99 2.41 11.13
CA GLN A 38 14.37 2.53 11.58
C GLN A 38 14.59 1.90 12.97
N ASN A 39 13.56 1.80 13.79
CA ASN A 39 13.66 1.16 15.10
C ASN A 39 13.80 -0.37 14.94
N ALA A 40 15.03 -0.88 14.92
CA ALA A 40 15.34 -2.31 14.76
C ALA A 40 14.69 -3.21 15.82
N ASN A 41 14.40 -2.66 17.01
CA ASN A 41 13.81 -3.40 18.12
C ASN A 41 12.29 -3.51 18.03
N LEU A 42 11.64 -2.75 17.15
CA LEU A 42 10.20 -2.79 16.99
C LEU A 42 9.75 -4.11 16.33
N PRO A 43 8.88 -4.89 16.98
CA PRO A 43 8.31 -6.10 16.41
C PRO A 43 7.61 -5.85 15.08
N ARG A 44 7.49 -6.90 14.28
CA ARG A 44 6.87 -6.79 12.96
C ARG A 44 5.37 -6.50 13.06
N GLU A 45 4.71 -7.08 14.04
CA GLU A 45 3.29 -6.91 14.35
C GLU A 45 2.99 -5.44 14.66
N ASP A 46 3.84 -4.80 15.45
CA ASP A 46 3.74 -3.37 15.75
C ASP A 46 3.96 -2.52 14.49
N LEU A 47 4.89 -2.90 13.61
CA LEU A 47 5.06 -2.23 12.32
C LEU A 47 3.83 -2.36 11.42
N ILE A 48 3.23 -3.55 11.36
CA ILE A 48 1.99 -3.79 10.62
C ILE A 48 0.88 -2.89 11.17
N GLN A 49 0.78 -2.77 12.49
CA GLN A 49 -0.18 -1.89 13.14
C GLN A 49 0.07 -0.41 12.77
N ARG A 50 1.32 0.07 12.79
CA ARG A 50 1.67 1.43 12.36
C ARG A 50 1.34 1.71 10.90
N VAL A 51 1.58 0.74 10.03
CA VAL A 51 1.18 0.83 8.62
C VAL A 51 -0.35 0.91 8.51
N SER A 52 -1.08 0.08 9.25
CA SER A 52 -2.54 0.07 9.27
C SER A 52 -3.12 1.43 9.71
N GLU A 53 -2.57 2.00 10.79
CA GLU A 53 -2.95 3.33 11.30
C GLU A 53 -2.74 4.43 10.26
N ALA A 54 -1.58 4.42 9.59
CA ALA A 54 -1.27 5.40 8.54
C ALA A 54 -2.21 5.26 7.33
N VAL A 55 -2.45 4.03 6.87
CA VAL A 55 -3.37 3.76 5.75
C VAL A 55 -4.78 4.19 6.09
N PHE A 56 -5.29 3.82 7.27
CA PHE A 56 -6.64 4.19 7.70
C PHE A 56 -6.79 5.70 7.87
N GLY A 57 -5.79 6.37 8.48
CA GLY A 57 -5.79 7.82 8.62
C GLY A 57 -5.81 8.57 7.28
N LEU A 58 -5.11 8.04 6.27
CA LEU A 58 -5.14 8.58 4.90
C LEU A 58 -6.47 8.28 4.20
N LEU A 59 -7.02 7.07 4.38
CA LEU A 59 -8.29 6.65 3.78
C LEU A 59 -9.46 7.51 4.28
N GLN A 60 -9.48 7.86 5.57
CA GLN A 60 -10.50 8.74 6.15
C GLN A 60 -10.48 10.16 5.59
N ALA A 61 -9.37 10.59 5.00
CA ALA A 61 -9.26 11.89 4.34
C ALA A 61 -9.70 11.86 2.87
N MET A 62 -10.03 10.67 2.32
CA MET A 62 -10.41 10.50 0.92
C MET A 62 -11.91 10.68 0.68
N PRO A 63 -12.31 11.04 -0.54
CA PRO A 63 -13.71 11.04 -0.96
C PRO A 63 -14.40 9.66 -0.78
N PRO A 64 -15.68 9.62 -0.37
CA PRO A 64 -16.40 8.39 -0.04
C PRO A 64 -16.80 7.53 -1.24
N ASP A 65 -16.66 8.03 -2.46
CA ASP A 65 -16.99 7.35 -3.73
C ASP A 65 -15.93 6.34 -4.18
N MET A 66 -14.79 6.25 -3.46
CA MET A 66 -13.72 5.33 -3.79
C MET A 66 -13.88 3.95 -3.13
N GLU A 67 -13.67 2.88 -3.91
CA GLU A 67 -13.56 1.49 -3.41
C GLU A 67 -12.46 1.39 -2.34
N GLN A 68 -12.84 1.09 -1.09
CA GLN A 68 -11.93 1.18 0.05
C GLN A 68 -10.76 0.20 -0.03
N GLU A 69 -10.98 -1.06 -0.42
CA GLU A 69 -9.92 -2.06 -0.50
C GLU A 69 -8.89 -1.72 -1.59
N GLU A 70 -9.35 -1.16 -2.72
CA GLU A 70 -8.48 -0.67 -3.79
C GLU A 70 -7.64 0.51 -3.32
N ALA A 71 -8.27 1.49 -2.66
CA ALA A 71 -7.57 2.64 -2.09
C ALA A 71 -6.53 2.19 -1.06
N MET A 72 -6.87 1.27 -0.16
CA MET A 72 -5.95 0.71 0.82
C MET A 72 -4.75 0.02 0.18
N LEU A 73 -4.98 -0.78 -0.86
CA LEU A 73 -3.91 -1.44 -1.62
C LEU A 73 -2.94 -0.42 -2.20
N VAL A 74 -3.47 0.60 -2.90
CA VAL A 74 -2.62 1.59 -3.55
C VAL A 74 -1.92 2.50 -2.53
N LEU A 75 -2.59 2.89 -1.45
CA LEU A 75 -1.99 3.65 -0.36
C LEU A 75 -0.79 2.93 0.24
N VAL A 76 -0.93 1.64 0.58
CA VAL A 76 0.20 0.91 1.17
C VAL A 76 1.36 0.78 0.18
N MET A 77 1.09 0.58 -1.11
CA MET A 77 2.13 0.53 -2.15
C MET A 77 2.86 1.87 -2.33
N VAL A 78 2.12 2.98 -2.35
CA VAL A 78 2.71 4.33 -2.46
C VAL A 78 3.53 4.67 -1.22
N LEU A 79 3.03 4.35 -0.02
CA LEU A 79 3.79 4.52 1.22
C LEU A 79 5.09 3.72 1.20
N THR A 80 5.05 2.45 0.77
CA THR A 80 6.24 1.61 0.59
C THR A 80 7.25 2.25 -0.34
N LYS A 81 6.82 2.69 -1.53
CA LYS A 81 7.68 3.38 -2.50
C LYS A 81 8.32 4.63 -1.88
N LYS A 82 7.52 5.48 -1.22
CA LYS A 82 8.01 6.72 -0.61
C LYS A 82 9.02 6.46 0.51
N ILE A 83 8.77 5.50 1.39
CA ILE A 83 9.70 5.14 2.48
C ILE A 83 11.02 4.63 1.90
N VAL A 84 10.98 3.72 0.93
CA VAL A 84 12.18 3.15 0.30
C VAL A 84 12.97 4.22 -0.46
N ASN A 85 12.29 5.14 -1.16
CA ASN A 85 12.96 6.24 -1.83
C ASN A 85 13.61 7.23 -0.85
N THR A 86 13.06 7.36 0.36
CA THR A 86 13.61 8.22 1.41
C THR A 86 14.80 7.54 2.11
N VAL A 87 14.68 6.25 2.43
CA VAL A 87 15.71 5.47 3.11
C VAL A 87 15.85 4.09 2.45
N PRO A 88 16.70 3.94 1.41
CA PRO A 88 16.81 2.71 0.64
C PRO A 88 17.22 1.47 1.44
N SER A 89 17.96 1.65 2.54
CA SER A 89 18.38 0.54 3.42
C SER A 89 17.20 -0.15 4.12
N LEU A 90 16.02 0.47 4.16
CA LEU A 90 14.81 -0.13 4.74
C LEU A 90 14.05 -1.03 3.76
N LEU A 91 14.48 -1.16 2.49
CA LEU A 91 13.79 -1.89 1.43
C LEU A 91 13.28 -3.26 1.88
N GLN A 92 14.16 -4.13 2.37
CA GLN A 92 13.79 -5.49 2.77
C GLN A 92 12.73 -5.49 3.89
N ARG A 93 12.91 -4.63 4.89
CA ARG A 93 12.04 -4.57 6.07
C ARG A 93 10.66 -4.02 5.71
N VAL A 94 10.62 -2.93 4.95
CA VAL A 94 9.37 -2.28 4.52
C VAL A 94 8.63 -3.21 3.56
N PHE A 95 9.29 -3.73 2.53
CA PHE A 95 8.66 -4.60 1.55
C PHE A 95 8.06 -5.86 2.18
N SER A 96 8.81 -6.55 3.04
CA SER A 96 8.29 -7.73 3.75
C SER A 96 7.09 -7.40 4.64
N THR A 97 7.11 -6.28 5.36
CA THR A 97 5.97 -5.83 6.17
C THR A 97 4.75 -5.53 5.31
N THR A 98 4.96 -4.84 4.17
CA THR A 98 3.88 -4.52 3.24
C THR A 98 3.23 -5.75 2.64
N VAL A 99 4.01 -6.73 2.20
CA VAL A 99 3.46 -7.99 1.66
C VAL A 99 2.65 -8.73 2.72
N ILE A 100 3.12 -8.76 3.97
CA ILE A 100 2.38 -9.39 5.08
C ILE A 100 1.09 -8.62 5.37
N TYR A 101 1.14 -7.29 5.43
CA TYR A 101 -0.05 -6.45 5.61
C TYR A 101 -1.08 -6.72 4.51
N ILE A 102 -0.66 -6.72 3.24
CA ILE A 102 -1.52 -6.98 2.09
C ILE A 102 -2.14 -8.39 2.18
N ASN A 103 -1.35 -9.40 2.52
CA ASN A 103 -1.84 -10.77 2.68
C ASN A 103 -2.81 -10.93 3.86
N GLN A 104 -2.72 -10.10 4.89
CA GLN A 104 -3.63 -10.16 6.04
C GLN A 104 -4.91 -9.36 5.81
N GLN A 105 -4.80 -8.16 5.25
CA GLN A 105 -5.91 -7.21 5.15
C GLN A 105 -6.63 -7.25 3.80
N LEU A 106 -5.96 -7.65 2.73
CA LEU A 106 -6.43 -7.52 1.35
C LEU A 106 -6.45 -8.87 0.60
N HIS A 107 -6.36 -9.99 1.32
CA HIS A 107 -6.35 -11.33 0.72
C HIS A 107 -7.55 -11.56 -0.21
N ASN A 108 -8.75 -11.28 0.30
CA ASN A 108 -9.99 -11.49 -0.44
C ASN A 108 -10.08 -10.55 -1.65
N TYR A 109 -9.62 -9.31 -1.51
CA TYR A 109 -9.58 -8.35 -2.61
C TYR A 109 -8.67 -8.83 -3.74
N ILE A 110 -7.44 -9.24 -3.41
CA ILE A 110 -6.49 -9.77 -4.40
C ILE A 110 -7.01 -11.05 -5.06
N ALA A 111 -7.61 -11.96 -4.29
CA ALA A 111 -8.20 -13.18 -4.84
C ALA A 111 -9.30 -12.86 -5.87
N ARG A 112 -10.15 -11.86 -5.60
CA ARG A 112 -11.16 -11.37 -6.54
C ARG A 112 -10.54 -10.73 -7.78
N MET A 113 -9.53 -9.88 -7.61
CA MET A 113 -8.81 -9.27 -8.73
C MET A 113 -8.17 -10.31 -9.65
N VAL A 114 -7.48 -11.29 -9.08
CA VAL A 114 -6.84 -12.37 -9.85
C VAL A 114 -7.87 -13.20 -10.59
N SER A 115 -8.98 -13.54 -9.93
CA SER A 115 -10.08 -14.27 -10.57
C SER A 115 -10.67 -13.50 -11.75
N ALA A 116 -10.82 -12.18 -11.64
CA ALA A 116 -11.32 -11.33 -12.71
C ALA A 116 -10.39 -11.27 -13.93
N VAL A 117 -9.08 -11.46 -13.73
CA VAL A 117 -8.08 -11.49 -14.81
C VAL A 117 -7.97 -12.85 -15.49
N GLN A 118 -8.46 -13.91 -14.84
CA GLN A 118 -8.46 -15.28 -15.38
C GLN A 118 -9.72 -15.60 -16.20
N GLN A 119 -10.74 -14.74 -16.14
CA GLN A 119 -11.96 -14.79 -16.94
C GLN A 119 -11.77 -14.04 -18.27
#